data_AF-A0A6J1QGE0-F1
#
_entry.id   AF-A0A6J1QGE0-F1
#
_cell.length_a   1.000
_cell.length_b   1.000
_cell.length_c   1.000
_cell.angle_alpha   90.00
_cell.angle_beta   90.00
_cell.angle_gamma   90.00
#
_symmetry.space_group_name_H-M   'P 1'
#
loop_
_entity.id
_entity.type
_entity.pdbx_description
1 polymer ?
#
loop_
_entity_poly.entity_id
_entity_poly.type
_entity_poly.pdbx_seq_one_letter_code
_entity_poly.pdbx_strand_id
1 'polypeptide(L)'
;HIFSAKIPADFSRSLSIGGKQVEAIERARNATACAYSAYHSTKDIPASARGHREDLPIAMRVLGSGFLTTCLQIKYYRLDDQSHCEWGARLHCIELDCSSVEGRLVTVDRETYRKLGIES
;
A
#
# COMPACT_ATOMS: atom_id res chain seq x y z
N HIS A 1 8.65 1.70 1.17
CA HIS A 1 7.43 2.51 1.10
C HIS A 1 6.52 2.16 2.26
N ILE A 2 5.80 3.14 2.81
CA ILE A 2 4.78 2.94 3.86
C ILE A 2 3.43 2.83 3.15
N PHE A 3 2.67 1.82 3.50
CA PHE A 3 1.30 1.63 3.05
C PHE A 3 0.41 1.82 4.26
N SER A 4 -0.60 2.67 4.17
CA SER A 4 -1.54 2.96 5.23
C SER A 4 -2.95 2.68 4.73
N ALA A 5 -3.75 1.94 5.49
CA ALA A 5 -5.13 1.65 5.15
C ALA A 5 -6.03 2.00 6.31
N LYS A 6 -7.07 2.79 6.06
CA LYS A 6 -8.15 3.05 7.01
C LYS A 6 -9.30 2.11 6.68
N ILE A 7 -9.55 1.17 7.56
CA ILE A 7 -10.58 0.14 7.44
C ILE A 7 -11.54 0.25 8.62
N PRO A 8 -12.74 -0.34 8.59
CA PRO A 8 -13.65 -0.31 9.73
C PRO A 8 -13.05 -1.02 10.99
N ALA A 9 -13.66 -0.91 12.18
CA ALA A 9 -12.98 -1.22 13.46
C ALA A 9 -12.78 -2.72 13.81
N ASP A 10 -13.52 -3.64 13.18
CA ASP A 10 -13.61 -5.06 13.58
C ASP A 10 -12.71 -6.02 12.78
N PHE A 11 -11.63 -5.51 12.19
CA PHE A 11 -10.93 -6.22 11.10
C PHE A 11 -9.45 -6.49 11.38
N SER A 12 -8.96 -7.67 10.97
CA SER A 12 -7.65 -8.28 11.27
C SER A 12 -7.24 -9.22 10.13
N ARG A 13 -5.96 -9.52 9.78
CA ARG A 13 -4.61 -9.06 10.21
C ARG A 13 -3.53 -9.38 9.14
N SER A 14 -3.88 -10.04 8.03
CA SER A 14 -2.91 -10.46 7.02
C SER A 14 -2.92 -9.48 5.86
N LEU A 15 -1.85 -8.73 5.71
CA LEU A 15 -1.57 -7.93 4.53
C LEU A 15 -0.50 -8.63 3.70
N SER A 16 -0.65 -8.56 2.38
CA SER A 16 0.34 -9.00 1.42
C SER A 16 0.60 -7.88 0.41
N ILE A 17 1.87 -7.69 0.05
CA ILE A 17 2.33 -6.71 -0.93
C ILE A 17 3.31 -7.41 -1.86
N GLY A 18 3.03 -7.41 -3.17
CA GLY A 18 3.81 -8.13 -4.17
C GLY A 18 3.83 -9.64 -3.90
N GLY A 19 2.72 -10.20 -3.40
CA GLY A 19 2.62 -11.61 -3.03
C GLY A 19 3.36 -12.02 -1.75
N LYS A 20 4.07 -11.09 -1.08
CA LYS A 20 4.75 -11.36 0.19
C LYS A 20 3.90 -10.91 1.36
N GLN A 21 3.75 -11.76 2.38
CA GLN A 21 3.09 -11.38 3.62
C GLN A 21 3.92 -10.32 4.35
N VAL A 22 3.26 -9.25 4.77
CA VAL A 22 3.88 -8.13 5.50
C VAL A 22 3.13 -7.90 6.80
N GLU A 23 3.86 -7.44 7.81
CA GLU A 23 3.27 -7.08 9.10
C GLU A 23 2.50 -5.76 8.98
N ALA A 24 1.21 -5.81 9.31
CA ALA A 24 0.36 -4.63 9.43
C ALA A 24 0.30 -4.18 10.89
N ILE A 25 0.76 -2.96 11.16
CA ILE A 25 0.79 -2.34 12.48
C ILE A 25 -0.41 -1.43 12.62
N GLU A 26 -1.27 -1.67 13.61
CA GLU A 26 -2.36 -0.75 13.96
C GLU A 26 -1.79 0.58 14.46
N ARG A 27 -2.25 1.70 13.90
CA ARG A 27 -1.80 3.05 14.24
C ARG A 27 -2.83 3.84 15.01
N ALA A 28 -4.11 3.59 14.76
CA ALA A 28 -5.21 4.23 15.44
C ALA A 28 -6.48 3.37 15.34
N ARG A 29 -7.37 3.52 16.31
CA ARG A 29 -8.69 2.89 16.34
C ARG A 29 -9.68 3.86 16.97
N ASN A 30 -10.89 3.92 16.41
CA ASN A 30 -12.05 4.54 17.03
C ASN A 30 -13.26 3.60 16.89
N ALA A 31 -14.44 4.07 17.30
CA ALA A 31 -15.66 3.25 17.31
C ALA A 31 -16.09 2.74 15.92
N THR A 32 -15.63 3.36 14.83
CA THR A 32 -16.08 3.04 13.46
C THR A 32 -14.97 2.60 12.53
N ALA A 33 -13.69 2.86 12.87
CA ALA A 33 -12.55 2.58 12.01
C ALA A 33 -11.24 2.29 12.76
N CYS A 34 -10.39 1.49 12.13
CA CYS A 34 -8.99 1.27 12.43
C CYS A 34 -8.10 1.79 11.29
N ALA A 35 -6.92 2.30 11.62
CA ALA A 35 -5.87 2.63 10.68
C ALA A 35 -4.71 1.64 10.86
N TYR A 36 -4.27 1.02 9.77
CA TYR A 36 -3.12 0.13 9.74
C TYR A 36 -2.03 0.72 8.86
N SER A 37 -0.77 0.42 9.18
CA SER A 37 0.36 0.70 8.30
C SER A 37 1.25 -0.52 8.12
N ALA A 38 1.88 -0.68 6.96
CA ALA A 38 2.92 -1.67 6.72
C ALA A 38 4.09 -1.07 5.95
N TYR A 39 5.26 -1.69 6.10
CA TYR A 39 6.46 -1.33 5.36
C TYR A 39 6.77 -2.38 4.30
N HIS A 40 7.00 -1.92 3.07
CA HIS A 40 7.50 -2.74 1.98
C HIS A 40 8.87 -2.22 1.53
N SER A 41 9.90 -3.04 1.70
CA SER A 41 11.24 -2.77 1.20
C SER A 41 11.31 -3.15 -0.28
N THR A 42 11.86 -2.25 -1.09
CA THR A 42 12.23 -2.52 -2.49
C THR A 42 13.72 -2.80 -2.64
N LYS A 43 14.43 -2.95 -1.51
CA LYS A 43 15.84 -3.35 -1.50
C LYS A 43 15.96 -4.72 -2.17
N ASP A 44 16.98 -4.87 -3.01
CA ASP A 44 17.31 -6.10 -3.74
C ASP A 44 16.28 -6.52 -4.82
N ILE A 45 15.29 -5.67 -5.13
CA ILE A 45 14.42 -5.89 -6.29
C ILE A 45 15.13 -5.42 -7.56
N PRO A 46 15.23 -6.27 -8.61
CA PRO A 46 15.87 -5.88 -9.87
C PRO A 46 15.09 -4.77 -10.58
N ALA A 47 15.80 -3.96 -11.36
CA ALA A 47 15.18 -2.95 -12.20
C ALA A 47 14.23 -3.60 -13.22
N SER A 48 13.10 -2.94 -13.47
CA SER A 48 12.11 -3.37 -14.46
C SER A 48 12.71 -3.36 -15.86
N ALA A 49 12.22 -4.24 -16.73
CA ALA A 49 12.60 -4.25 -18.12
C ALA A 49 12.27 -2.91 -18.80
N ARG A 50 13.09 -2.51 -19.79
CA ARG A 50 12.91 -1.24 -20.50
C ARG A 50 11.52 -1.20 -21.17
N GLY A 51 10.78 -0.13 -20.92
CA GLY A 51 9.43 0.06 -21.47
C GLY A 51 8.32 -0.69 -20.71
N HIS A 52 8.67 -1.50 -19.71
CA HIS A 52 7.71 -2.28 -18.94
C HIS A 52 7.46 -1.67 -17.55
N ARG A 53 6.23 -1.87 -17.08
CA ARG A 53 5.78 -1.65 -15.70
C ARG A 53 5.42 -3.01 -15.12
N GLU A 54 5.66 -3.16 -13.83
CA GLU A 54 5.27 -4.33 -13.05
C GLU A 54 3.97 -4.04 -12.31
N ASP A 55 3.22 -5.09 -12.04
CA ASP A 55 2.06 -5.04 -11.16
C ASP A 55 2.50 -5.37 -9.72
N LEU A 56 2.14 -4.49 -8.78
CA LEU A 56 2.32 -4.70 -7.35
C LEU A 56 0.96 -4.97 -6.71
N PRO A 57 0.55 -6.24 -6.62
CA PRO A 57 -0.70 -6.61 -5.96
C PRO A 57 -0.59 -6.37 -4.45
N ILE A 58 -1.62 -5.75 -3.89
CA ILE A 58 -1.79 -5.50 -2.46
C ILE A 58 -3.09 -6.17 -2.07
N ALA A 59 -3.02 -7.15 -1.16
CA ALA A 59 -4.20 -7.82 -0.66
C ALA A 59 -4.19 -7.84 0.87
N MET A 60 -5.30 -7.41 1.47
CA MET A 60 -5.55 -7.50 2.90
C MET A 60 -6.74 -8.40 3.15
N ARG A 61 -6.57 -9.42 4.00
CA ARG A 61 -7.71 -10.20 4.49
C ARG A 61 -8.43 -9.40 5.55
N VAL A 62 -9.74 -9.29 5.37
CA VAL A 62 -10.65 -8.57 6.22
C VAL A 62 -11.60 -9.60 6.83
N LEU A 63 -11.46 -9.87 8.13
CA LEU A 63 -12.26 -10.89 8.82
C LEU A 63 -13.76 -10.61 8.66
N GLY A 64 -14.53 -11.55 8.12
CA GLY A 64 -15.97 -11.36 7.90
C GLY A 64 -16.35 -10.66 6.59
N SER A 65 -15.43 -9.89 5.97
CA SER A 65 -15.68 -9.15 4.71
C SER A 65 -14.75 -9.53 3.54
N GLY A 66 -14.11 -10.70 3.61
CA GLY A 66 -13.32 -11.23 2.50
C GLY A 66 -11.94 -10.58 2.35
N PHE A 67 -11.60 -10.15 1.13
CA PHE A 67 -10.30 -9.55 0.80
C PHE A 67 -10.49 -8.16 0.22
N LEU A 68 -9.73 -7.20 0.74
CA LEU A 68 -9.43 -5.96 0.06
C LEU A 68 -8.29 -6.24 -0.91
N THR A 69 -8.49 -6.03 -2.20
CA THR A 69 -7.45 -6.18 -3.22
C THR A 69 -7.33 -4.91 -4.03
N THR A 70 -6.11 -4.41 -4.18
CA THR A 70 -5.75 -3.38 -5.16
C THR A 70 -4.45 -3.77 -5.85
N CYS A 71 -4.16 -3.17 -7.00
CA CYS A 71 -2.95 -3.42 -7.76
C CYS A 71 -2.36 -2.09 -8.22
N LEU A 72 -1.10 -1.85 -7.87
CA LEU A 72 -0.38 -0.65 -8.30
C LEU A 72 0.52 -0.98 -9.48
N GLN A 73 0.49 -0.13 -10.51
CA GLN A 73 1.48 -0.19 -11.57
C GLN A 73 2.75 0.54 -11.15
N ILE A 74 3.86 -0.18 -11.09
CA ILE A 74 5.14 0.33 -10.60
C ILE A 74 6.25 0.11 -11.62
N LYS A 75 7.34 0.85 -11.48
CA LYS A 75 8.54 0.66 -12.28
C LYS A 75 9.77 0.80 -11.39
N TYR A 76 10.59 -0.24 -11.35
CA TYR A 76 11.84 -0.24 -10.59
C TYR A 76 12.96 0.30 -11.47
N TYR A 77 13.66 1.32 -10.98
CA TYR A 77 14.85 1.87 -11.61
C TYR A 77 16.10 1.33 -10.94
N ARG A 78 17.23 1.36 -11.66
CA ARG A 78 18.51 0.99 -11.09
C ARG A 78 18.92 2.02 -10.04
N LEU A 79 19.68 1.59 -9.04
CA LEU A 79 20.14 2.48 -7.98
C LEU A 79 21.05 3.62 -8.50
N ASP A 80 21.78 3.35 -9.57
CA ASP A 80 22.67 4.30 -10.26
C ASP A 80 21.93 5.23 -11.25
N ASP A 81 20.65 4.98 -11.52
CA ASP A 81 19.84 5.75 -12.46
C ASP A 81 19.10 6.90 -11.74
N GLN A 82 19.82 8.01 -11.56
CA GLN A 82 19.26 9.21 -10.91
C GLN A 82 18.41 10.06 -11.86
N SER A 83 18.50 9.85 -13.17
CA SER A 83 17.82 10.66 -14.20
C SER A 83 16.30 10.58 -14.10
N HIS A 84 15.77 9.48 -13.58
CA HIS A 84 14.33 9.28 -13.38
C HIS A 84 13.82 9.66 -11.99
N CYS A 85 14.70 9.85 -11.00
CA CYS A 85 14.35 10.40 -9.70
C CYS A 85 14.03 11.91 -9.79
N GLU A 86 14.44 12.58 -10.86
CA GLU A 86 14.20 14.02 -11.10
C GLU A 86 12.79 14.32 -11.63
N TRP A 87 12.12 13.34 -12.25
CA TRP A 87 10.82 13.55 -12.91
C TRP A 87 9.62 13.02 -12.12
N GLY A 88 9.85 12.38 -10.97
CA GLY A 88 8.81 11.82 -10.12
C GLY A 88 8.95 12.25 -8.66
N ALA A 89 7.83 12.51 -7.99
CA ALA A 89 7.84 12.69 -6.55
C ALA A 89 8.23 11.37 -5.88
N ARG A 90 9.18 11.40 -4.93
CA ARG A 90 9.49 10.25 -4.08
C ARG A 90 8.20 9.83 -3.36
N LEU A 91 7.69 8.65 -3.67
CA LEU A 91 6.49 8.12 -3.03
C LEU A 91 6.87 7.57 -1.67
N HIS A 92 6.32 8.11 -0.58
CA HIS A 92 6.64 7.63 0.77
C HIS A 92 5.47 6.87 1.38
N CYS A 93 4.24 7.35 1.15
CA CYS A 93 3.03 6.81 1.73
C CYS A 93 1.95 6.63 0.66
N ILE A 94 1.28 5.48 0.66
CA ILE A 94 0.04 5.23 -0.06
C ILE A 94 -1.05 5.06 0.99
N GLU A 95 -2.12 5.82 0.87
CA GLU A 95 -3.26 5.78 1.78
C GLU A 95 -4.50 5.26 1.07
N LEU A 96 -5.08 4.20 1.63
CA LEU A 96 -6.28 3.56 1.14
C LEU A 96 -7.42 3.81 2.13
N ASP A 97 -8.39 4.64 1.75
CA ASP A 97 -9.64 4.78 2.48
C ASP A 97 -10.59 3.70 1.99
N CYS A 98 -11.08 2.86 2.91
CA CYS A 98 -11.90 1.71 2.58
C CYS A 98 -13.25 1.74 3.30
N SER A 99 -14.31 1.31 2.59
CA SER A 99 -15.63 1.05 3.17
C SER A 99 -16.02 -0.41 3.02
N SER A 100 -16.99 -0.86 3.82
CA SER A 100 -17.56 -2.21 3.73
C SER A 100 -19.05 -2.09 3.43
N VAL A 101 -19.52 -2.81 2.41
CA VAL A 101 -20.95 -2.90 2.07
C VAL A 101 -21.53 -4.16 2.72
N GLU A 102 -22.58 -3.99 3.54
CA GLU A 102 -23.32 -5.08 4.19
C GLU A 102 -22.43 -6.11 4.92
N GLY A 103 -21.29 -5.66 5.43
CA GLY A 103 -20.32 -6.51 6.13
C GLY A 103 -19.55 -7.49 5.26
N ARG A 104 -19.63 -7.40 3.91
CA ARG A 104 -19.12 -8.46 3.01
C ARG A 104 -18.10 -8.04 1.97
N LEU A 105 -18.12 -6.81 1.46
CA LEU A 105 -17.19 -6.38 0.43
C LEU A 105 -16.48 -5.10 0.85
N VAL A 106 -15.16 -5.17 0.96
CA VAL A 106 -14.33 -3.97 1.20
C VAL A 106 -13.91 -3.37 -0.13
N THR A 107 -14.28 -2.12 -0.36
CA THR A 107 -13.87 -1.33 -1.53
C THR A 107 -12.80 -0.32 -1.14
N VAL A 108 -11.88 -0.01 -2.06
CA VAL A 108 -11.03 1.18 -1.95
C VAL A 108 -11.82 2.34 -2.52
N ASP A 109 -12.25 3.26 -1.66
CA ASP A 109 -13.05 4.42 -2.06
C ASP A 109 -12.15 5.58 -2.51
N ARG A 110 -10.95 5.68 -1.92
CA ARG A 110 -9.96 6.69 -2.26
C ARG A 110 -8.55 6.16 -2.07
N GLU A 111 -7.70 6.52 -3.03
CA GLU A 111 -6.26 6.31 -2.98
C GLU A 111 -5.54 7.66 -2.96
N THR A 112 -4.65 7.85 -1.98
CA THR A 112 -3.86 9.09 -1.85
C THR A 112 -2.37 8.77 -1.78
N TYR A 113 -1.58 9.48 -2.59
CA TYR A 113 -0.13 9.35 -2.64
C TYR A 113 0.51 10.54 -1.91
N ARG A 114 1.33 10.29 -0.88
CA ARG A 114 1.98 11.36 -0.11
C ARG A 114 3.49 11.23 -0.05
N LYS A 115 4.15 12.38 -0.07
CA LYS A 115 5.54 12.55 0.36
C LYS A 115 5.52 12.74 1.88
N LEU A 116 6.19 11.88 2.63
CA LEU A 116 6.42 12.11 4.05
C LEU A 116 7.62 13.05 4.15
N GLY A 117 7.46 14.12 4.92
CA GLY A 117 8.48 15.17 5.07
C GLY A 117 9.84 14.57 5.42
N ILE A 118 10.75 14.58 4.45
CA ILE A 118 12.16 14.79 4.74
C ILE A 118 12.27 16.31 4.65
N GLU A 119 12.26 16.97 5.81
CA GLU A 119 12.74 18.35 5.87
C GLU A 119 14.17 18.35 5.33
N SER A 120 14.40 19.19 4.33
CA SER A 120 15.71 19.43 3.74
C SER A 120 16.63 20.14 4.71
#